data_AF-A0AAN4RJK6-F1
#
_entry.id   AF-A0AAN4RJK6-F1
#
_cell.length_a   1.000
_cell.length_b   1.000
_cell.length_c   1.000
_cell.angle_alpha   90.00
_cell.angle_beta   90.00
_cell.angle_gamma   90.00
#
_symmetry.space_group_name_H-M   'P 1'
#
loop_
_entity.id
_entity.type
_entity.pdbx_description
1 polymer ?
#
loop_
_entity_poly.entity_id
_entity_poly.type
_entity_poly.pdbx_seq_one_letter_code
_entity_poly.pdbx_strand_id
1 'polypeptide(L)'
;MEDTMSQGDMVLVERLSSVKRFDVVVFNLPNGSTYVKRVIGLPGESVSYRDDQLYIDGKKVDEPFLEDNLYEDDESIPYTYDFDFEELMGVKKLGKDSYFVIGDNRRLSKDSRSFGAISEDEILGTAHFVYYPLQHMKII
;
A
#
# COMPACT_ATOMS: atom_id res chain seq x y z
N MET A 1 -2.33 6.02 7.44
CA MET A 1 -1.79 6.56 6.18
C MET A 1 -1.53 8.05 6.39
N GLU A 2 -1.14 8.51 7.58
CA GLU A 2 -1.48 9.87 8.07
C GLU A 2 -1.13 11.01 7.11
N ASP A 3 0.06 10.97 6.50
CA ASP A 3 0.51 12.01 5.56
C ASP A 3 -0.11 11.91 4.16
N THR A 4 -0.62 10.74 3.78
CA THR A 4 -1.37 10.53 2.52
C THR A 4 -2.88 10.70 2.72
N MET A 5 -3.42 10.20 3.83
CA MET A 5 -4.82 10.27 4.22
C MET A 5 -4.96 10.15 5.73
N SER A 6 -5.65 11.12 6.31
CA SER A 6 -5.90 11.26 7.74
C SER A 6 -7.29 10.77 8.13
N GLN A 7 -7.48 10.46 9.42
CA GLN A 7 -8.80 10.08 9.93
C GLN A 7 -9.79 11.24 9.73
N GLY A 8 -10.94 10.94 9.12
CA GLY A 8 -11.99 11.93 8.84
C GLY A 8 -11.94 12.52 7.42
N ASP A 9 -10.92 12.18 6.63
CA ASP A 9 -10.85 12.58 5.21
C ASP A 9 -11.99 11.94 4.41
N MET A 10 -12.60 12.73 3.52
CA MET A 10 -13.48 12.25 2.48
C MET A 10 -12.73 12.24 1.15
N VAL A 11 -12.74 11.08 0.49
CA VAL A 11 -11.97 10.84 -0.73
C VAL A 11 -12.86 10.60 -1.94
N LEU A 12 -12.41 11.09 -3.09
CA LEU A 12 -12.97 10.71 -4.38
C LEU A 12 -12.36 9.39 -4.83
N VAL A 13 -13.22 8.39 -5.02
CA VAL A 13 -12.83 7.04 -5.44
C VAL A 13 -13.33 6.77 -6.87
N GLU A 14 -12.43 6.26 -7.70
CA GLU A 14 -12.63 5.91 -9.11
C GLU A 14 -12.59 4.38 -9.27
N ARG A 15 -13.41 3.81 -10.16
CA ARG A 15 -13.57 2.35 -10.28
C ARG A 15 -13.38 1.81 -11.71
N LEU A 16 -13.32 2.67 -12.71
CA LEU A 16 -13.32 2.29 -14.13
C LEU A 16 -11.92 1.94 -14.62
N SER A 17 -10.87 2.51 -14.00
CA SER A 17 -9.50 2.28 -14.42
C SER A 17 -8.89 1.01 -13.81
N SER A 18 -7.95 0.40 -14.54
CA SER A 18 -7.14 -0.69 -14.01
C SER A 18 -6.22 -0.17 -12.91
N VAL A 19 -6.14 -0.91 -11.80
CA VAL A 19 -5.27 -0.59 -10.66
C VAL A 19 -3.80 -0.62 -11.09
N LYS A 20 -3.06 0.43 -10.74
CA LYS A 20 -1.64 0.60 -11.04
C LYS A 20 -0.80 0.51 -9.78
N ARG A 21 0.50 0.28 -9.96
CA ARG A 21 1.44 0.35 -8.85
C ARG A 21 1.40 1.76 -8.25
N PHE A 22 1.38 1.81 -6.93
CA PHE A 22 1.29 2.99 -6.09
C PHE A 22 -0.05 3.70 -6.06
N ASP A 23 -1.08 3.17 -6.73
CA ASP A 23 -2.45 3.60 -6.49
C ASP A 23 -2.82 3.36 -5.02
N VAL A 24 -3.56 4.31 -4.43
CA VAL A 24 -4.16 4.12 -3.11
C VAL A 24 -5.55 3.54 -3.33
N VAL A 25 -5.77 2.31 -2.88
CA VAL A 25 -7.01 1.58 -3.11
C VAL A 25 -7.83 1.47 -1.84
N VAL A 26 -9.16 1.55 -1.99
CA VAL A 26 -10.14 1.23 -0.96
C VAL A 26 -10.64 -0.18 -1.22
N PHE A 27 -10.60 -1.06 -0.23
CA PHE A 27 -11.00 -2.47 -0.39
C PHE A 27 -11.65 -3.02 0.88
N ASN A 28 -12.46 -4.07 0.73
CA ASN A 28 -13.10 -4.77 1.82
C ASN A 28 -12.49 -6.15 2.01
N LEU A 29 -12.09 -6.49 3.24
CA LEU A 29 -11.74 -7.86 3.57
C LEU A 29 -13.00 -8.70 3.85
N PRO A 30 -12.93 -10.04 3.77
CA PRO A 30 -14.10 -10.93 3.94
C PRO A 30 -14.75 -10.83 5.33
N ASN A 31 -14.03 -10.28 6.32
CA ASN A 31 -14.54 -10.01 7.65
C ASN A 31 -15.40 -8.72 7.74
N GLY A 32 -15.66 -8.05 6.62
CA GLY A 32 -16.46 -6.83 6.52
C GLY A 32 -15.71 -5.54 6.88
N SER A 33 -14.41 -5.61 7.15
CA SER A 33 -13.59 -4.43 7.43
C SER A 33 -13.13 -3.76 6.14
N THR A 34 -13.29 -2.44 6.05
CA THR A 34 -12.79 -1.62 4.95
C THR A 34 -11.40 -1.07 5.28
N TYR A 35 -10.48 -1.13 4.32
CA TYR A 35 -9.13 -0.60 4.45
C TYR A 35 -8.80 0.32 3.27
N VAL A 36 -7.85 1.22 3.52
CA VAL A 36 -7.23 2.06 2.49
C VAL A 36 -5.73 1.85 2.59
N LYS A 37 -5.12 1.38 1.50
CA LYS A 37 -3.68 1.06 1.44
C LYS A 37 -3.14 1.37 0.05
N ARG A 38 -1.83 1.50 -0.06
CA ARG A 38 -1.14 1.69 -1.33
C ARG A 38 -0.79 0.34 -1.95
N VAL A 39 -1.02 0.21 -3.26
CA VAL A 39 -0.65 -0.96 -4.04
C VAL A 39 0.86 -0.96 -4.27
N ILE A 40 1.53 -1.99 -3.76
CA ILE A 40 2.99 -2.16 -3.91
C ILE A 40 3.30 -3.24 -4.93
N GLY A 41 2.63 -4.40 -4.88
CA GLY A 41 2.82 -5.51 -5.82
C GLY A 41 1.60 -5.71 -6.71
N LEU A 42 1.84 -5.91 -8.01
CA LEU A 42 0.83 -6.19 -9.01
C LEU A 42 0.74 -7.70 -9.30
N PRO A 43 -0.32 -8.17 -9.98
CA PRO A 43 -0.45 -9.57 -10.33
C PRO A 43 0.78 -10.19 -11.00
N GLY A 44 1.16 -11.39 -10.53
CA GLY A 44 2.32 -12.13 -11.05
C GLY A 44 3.70 -11.66 -10.57
N GLU A 45 3.77 -10.68 -9.67
CA GLU A 45 5.02 -10.14 -9.14
C GLU A 45 5.39 -10.74 -7.78
N SER A 46 6.67 -10.64 -7.42
CA SER A 46 7.13 -10.80 -6.04
C SER A 46 7.54 -9.44 -5.45
N VAL A 47 7.33 -9.28 -4.14
CA VAL A 47 7.64 -8.07 -3.38
C VAL A 47 8.60 -8.43 -2.25
N SER A 48 9.71 -7.72 -2.13
CA SER A 48 10.65 -7.92 -1.02
C SER A 48 11.21 -6.58 -0.56
N TYR A 49 11.61 -6.52 0.70
CA TYR A 49 12.34 -5.38 1.28
C TYR A 49 13.67 -5.84 1.85
N ARG A 50 14.70 -5.03 1.63
CA ARG A 50 16.04 -5.20 2.20
C ARG A 50 16.63 -3.84 2.50
N ASP A 51 17.08 -3.60 3.72
CA ASP A 51 17.63 -2.31 4.15
C ASP A 51 16.68 -1.14 3.81
N ASP A 52 15.39 -1.31 4.11
CA ASP A 52 14.30 -0.35 3.85
C ASP A 52 14.06 -0.03 2.36
N GLN A 53 14.66 -0.80 1.46
CA GLN A 53 14.52 -0.64 0.03
C GLN A 53 13.51 -1.64 -0.55
N LEU A 54 12.52 -1.14 -1.28
CA LEU A 54 11.58 -1.94 -2.06
C LEU A 54 12.26 -2.59 -3.27
N TYR A 55 11.96 -3.88 -3.48
CA TYR A 55 12.28 -4.63 -4.69
C TYR A 55 11.04 -5.32 -5.25
N ILE A 56 10.81 -5.17 -6.55
CA ILE A 56 9.77 -5.87 -7.32
C ILE A 56 10.45 -6.81 -8.32
N ASP A 57 10.16 -8.11 -8.24
CA ASP A 57 10.84 -9.13 -9.04
C ASP A 57 12.39 -8.99 -8.99
N GLY A 58 12.92 -8.64 -7.82
CA GLY A 58 14.35 -8.43 -7.57
C GLY A 58 14.93 -7.11 -8.10
N LYS A 59 14.11 -6.22 -8.69
CA LYS A 59 14.54 -4.91 -9.16
C LYS A 59 14.19 -3.83 -8.15
N LYS A 60 15.15 -2.94 -7.87
CA LYS A 60 14.96 -1.78 -7.02
C LYS A 60 13.83 -0.89 -7.56
N VAL A 61 12.93 -0.44 -6.69
CA VAL A 61 11.89 0.53 -7.02
C VAL A 61 11.88 1.63 -5.96
N ASP A 62 11.98 2.89 -6.39
CA ASP A 62 11.95 4.03 -5.46
C ASP A 62 10.51 4.34 -5.01
N GLU A 63 10.36 4.82 -3.78
CA GLU A 63 9.07 5.11 -3.13
C GLU A 63 8.98 6.58 -2.70
N PRO A 64 8.88 7.54 -3.64
CA PRO A 64 8.97 8.97 -3.34
C PRO A 64 7.82 9.47 -2.44
N PHE A 65 6.69 8.75 -2.40
CA PHE A 65 5.55 9.06 -1.54
C PHE A 65 5.79 8.80 -0.04
N LEU A 66 6.95 8.27 0.34
CA LEU A 66 7.34 8.11 1.74
C LEU A 66 8.28 9.20 2.23
N GLU A 67 8.81 10.05 1.34
CA GLU A 67 9.84 11.04 1.71
C GLU A 67 9.36 11.92 2.89
N ASP A 68 8.12 12.41 2.84
CA ASP A 68 7.54 13.23 3.91
C ASP A 68 7.45 12.48 5.25
N ASN A 69 7.13 11.19 5.23
CA ASN A 69 6.98 10.37 6.44
C ASN A 69 8.33 10.02 7.08
N LEU A 70 9.39 9.92 6.27
CA LEU A 70 10.73 9.55 6.75
C LEU A 70 11.38 10.68 7.56
N TYR A 71 11.06 11.94 7.28
CA TYR A 71 11.64 13.10 7.98
C TYR A 71 11.22 13.20 9.45
N GLU A 72 10.10 12.59 9.83
CA GLU A 72 9.61 12.61 11.22
C GLU A 72 10.04 11.39 12.04
N ASP A 73 10.80 10.46 11.45
CA ASP A 73 11.09 9.17 12.07
C ASP A 73 12.51 9.04 12.64
N ASP A 74 12.66 8.13 13.60
CA ASP A 74 13.94 7.75 14.18
C ASP A 74 14.76 6.95 13.16
N GLU A 75 15.81 7.58 12.62
CA GLU A 75 16.76 6.99 11.65
C GLU A 75 17.46 5.71 12.16
N SER A 76 17.39 5.40 13.46
CA SER A 76 18.02 4.21 14.01
C SER A 76 17.27 2.90 13.75
N ILE A 77 16.03 2.97 13.25
CA ILE A 77 15.18 1.80 12.95
C ILE A 77 14.74 1.88 11.48
N PRO A 78 14.76 0.79 10.70
CA PRO A 78 14.20 0.81 9.36
C PRO A 78 12.70 1.15 9.39
N TYR A 79 12.22 1.94 8.44
CA TYR A 79 10.81 2.28 8.30
C TYR A 79 9.98 1.06 7.89
N THR A 80 10.51 0.29 6.95
CA THR A 80 10.01 -1.00 6.50
C THR A 80 11.04 -2.08 6.83
N TYR A 81 10.64 -3.05 7.64
CA TYR A 81 11.49 -4.18 7.99
C TYR A 81 11.74 -5.09 6.77
N ASP A 82 12.85 -5.82 6.81
CA ASP A 82 13.24 -6.76 5.76
C ASP A 82 12.31 -7.97 5.69
N PHE A 83 11.93 -8.34 4.47
CA PHE A 83 11.21 -9.60 4.22
C PHE A 83 11.45 -10.11 2.81
N ASP A 84 11.44 -11.44 2.68
CA ASP A 84 11.36 -12.13 1.40
C ASP A 84 9.90 -12.53 1.09
N PHE A 85 9.51 -12.44 -0.18
CA PHE A 85 8.14 -12.73 -0.60
C PHE A 85 7.74 -14.18 -0.35
N GLU A 86 8.63 -15.14 -0.65
CA GLU A 86 8.32 -16.57 -0.56
C GLU A 86 8.19 -17.01 0.90
N GLU A 87 9.00 -16.45 1.79
CA GLU A 87 8.89 -16.67 3.23
C GLU A 87 7.62 -16.06 3.81
N LEU A 88 7.29 -14.82 3.42
CA LEU A 88 6.12 -14.11 3.93
C LEU A 88 4.79 -14.71 3.44
N MET A 89 4.73 -15.05 2.15
CA MET A 89 3.48 -15.44 1.48
C MET A 89 3.34 -16.95 1.26
N GLY A 90 4.40 -17.73 1.45
CA GLY A 90 4.43 -19.16 1.13
C GLY A 90 4.33 -19.48 -0.38
N VAL A 91 4.42 -18.46 -1.23
CA VAL A 91 4.34 -18.56 -2.69
C VAL A 91 5.37 -17.64 -3.34
N LYS A 92 5.84 -17.99 -4.54
CA LYS A 92 6.91 -17.24 -5.21
C LYS A 92 6.49 -15.89 -5.79
N LYS A 93 5.23 -15.79 -6.21
CA LYS A 93 4.65 -14.63 -6.91
C LYS A 93 3.17 -14.52 -6.55
N LEU A 94 2.63 -13.31 -6.67
CA LEU A 94 1.21 -13.03 -6.56
C LEU A 94 0.40 -13.82 -7.60
N GLY A 95 -0.86 -14.11 -7.25
CA GLY A 95 -1.85 -14.63 -8.18
C GLY A 95 -2.15 -13.65 -9.32
N LYS A 96 -2.90 -14.12 -10.33
CA LYS A 96 -3.24 -13.33 -11.53
C LYS A 96 -4.20 -12.17 -11.27
N ASP A 97 -4.93 -12.24 -10.16
CA ASP A 97 -5.93 -11.25 -9.77
C ASP A 97 -5.63 -10.76 -8.34
N SER A 98 -4.37 -10.85 -7.91
CA SER A 98 -3.96 -10.56 -6.53
C SER A 98 -2.98 -9.39 -6.46
N TYR A 99 -3.18 -8.53 -5.46
CA TYR A 99 -2.39 -7.35 -5.21
C TYR A 99 -1.75 -7.43 -3.82
N PHE A 100 -0.52 -6.92 -3.69
CA PHE A 100 0.14 -6.74 -2.40
C PHE A 100 0.06 -5.28 -2.01
N VAL A 101 -0.57 -4.98 -0.87
CA VAL A 101 -0.82 -3.61 -0.42
C VAL A 101 -0.10 -3.32 0.89
N ILE A 102 0.48 -2.13 1.02
CA ILE A 102 1.15 -1.65 2.24
C ILE A 102 0.60 -0.28 2.59
N GLY A 103 0.50 0.01 3.89
CA GLY A 103 0.17 1.36 4.33
C GLY A 103 1.41 2.24 4.45
N ASP A 104 1.29 3.51 4.05
CA ASP A 104 2.39 4.47 4.06
C ASP A 104 2.90 4.78 5.47
N ASN A 105 2.08 4.62 6.52
CA ASN A 105 2.57 4.57 7.91
C ASN A 105 3.08 3.14 8.20
N ARG A 106 4.29 2.84 7.74
CA ARG A 106 4.82 1.47 7.58
C ARG A 106 4.87 0.69 8.87
N ARG A 107 5.28 1.29 9.99
CA ARG A 107 5.47 0.59 11.26
C ARG A 107 4.15 0.26 11.98
N LEU A 108 3.11 1.06 11.75
CA LEU A 108 1.80 0.91 12.42
C LEU A 108 0.72 0.30 11.54
N SER A 109 1.00 0.11 10.25
CA SER A 109 0.02 -0.38 9.29
C SER A 109 -0.16 -1.90 9.37
N LYS A 110 -1.38 -2.32 9.71
CA LYS A 110 -1.88 -3.67 9.37
C LYS A 110 -2.19 -3.72 7.88
N ASP A 111 -1.43 -4.51 7.13
CA ASP A 111 -1.53 -4.61 5.67
C ASP A 111 -1.11 -6.00 5.16
N SER A 112 -0.75 -6.15 3.87
CA SER A 112 -0.46 -7.46 3.27
C SER A 112 0.69 -8.21 3.94
N ARG A 113 1.55 -7.49 4.65
CA ARG A 113 2.58 -8.08 5.51
C ARG A 113 2.04 -8.90 6.68
N SER A 114 0.78 -8.70 7.05
CA SER A 114 0.12 -9.40 8.16
C SER A 114 -1.04 -10.30 7.70
N PHE A 115 -1.82 -9.88 6.71
CA PHE A 115 -3.01 -10.63 6.25
C PHE A 115 -2.86 -11.24 4.85
N GLY A 116 -1.74 -11.01 4.17
CA GLY A 116 -1.50 -11.52 2.82
C GLY A 116 -2.04 -10.64 1.69
N ALA A 117 -2.04 -11.19 0.47
CA ALA A 117 -2.51 -10.48 -0.72
C ALA A 117 -4.04 -10.29 -0.68
N ILE A 118 -4.49 -9.25 -1.36
CA ILE A 118 -5.91 -8.99 -1.60
C ILE A 118 -6.26 -9.35 -3.04
N SER A 119 -7.52 -9.70 -3.28
CA SER A 119 -8.05 -10.01 -4.59
C SER A 119 -8.63 -8.76 -5.27
N GLU A 120 -8.64 -8.73 -6.61
CA GLU A 120 -9.16 -7.62 -7.38
C GLU A 120 -10.63 -7.31 -7.07
N ASP A 121 -11.44 -8.33 -6.81
CA ASP A 121 -12.86 -8.20 -6.47
C ASP A 121 -13.11 -7.59 -5.09
N GLU A 122 -12.11 -7.59 -4.22
CA GLU A 122 -12.16 -6.91 -2.92
C GLU A 122 -11.99 -5.38 -3.07
N ILE A 123 -11.41 -4.92 -4.19
CA ILE A 123 -11.13 -3.50 -4.46
C ILE A 123 -12.42 -2.78 -4.88
N LEU A 124 -12.79 -1.78 -4.09
CA LEU A 124 -13.92 -0.89 -4.37
C LEU A 124 -13.56 0.20 -5.39
N GLY A 125 -12.30 0.63 -5.38
CA GLY A 125 -11.74 1.57 -6.35
C GLY A 125 -10.46 2.25 -5.86
N THR A 126 -9.91 3.12 -6.70
CA THR A 126 -8.70 3.92 -6.44
C THR A 126 -9.07 5.31 -5.95
N ALA A 127 -8.50 5.72 -4.82
CA ALA A 127 -8.61 7.06 -4.27
C ALA A 127 -7.59 8.00 -4.93
N HIS A 128 -8.07 9.09 -5.52
CA HIS A 128 -7.22 10.07 -6.22
C HIS A 128 -7.14 11.43 -5.54
N PHE A 129 -8.10 11.75 -4.67
CA PHE A 129 -8.22 13.10 -4.16
C PHE A 129 -8.93 13.11 -2.80
N VAL A 130 -8.33 13.77 -1.82
CA VAL A 130 -9.00 14.18 -0.59
C VAL A 130 -9.70 15.50 -0.88
N TYR A 131 -11.03 15.55 -0.78
CA TYR A 131 -11.81 16.77 -1.06
C TYR A 131 -12.35 17.46 0.21
N TYR A 132 -12.34 16.78 1.35
CA TYR A 132 -12.78 17.33 2.62
C TYR A 132 -12.06 16.64 3.80
N PRO A 133 -11.74 17.34 4.91
CA PRO A 133 -11.94 18.77 5.14
C PRO A 133 -11.08 19.63 4.21
N LEU A 134 -11.51 20.87 3.93
CA LEU A 134 -10.87 21.73 2.92
C LEU A 134 -9.39 22.00 3.24
N GLN A 135 -9.00 21.96 4.53
CA GLN A 135 -7.61 22.11 4.96
C GLN A 135 -6.72 20.93 4.54
N HIS A 136 -7.30 19.75 4.31
CA HIS A 136 -6.60 18.54 3.90
C HIS A 136 -6.67 18.30 2.38
N MET A 137 -7.29 19.22 1.64
CA MET A 137 -7.59 19.03 0.23
C MET A 137 -6.30 18.86 -0.59
N LYS A 138 -6.11 17.70 -1.22
CA LYS A 138 -4.91 17.34 -1.97
C LYS A 138 -5.15 16.19 -2.94
N ILE A 139 -4.30 16.12 -3.96
CA ILE A 139 -4.19 14.96 -4.84
C ILE A 139 -3.36 13.89 -4.13
N ILE A 140 -3.81 12.64 -4.26
CA ILE A 140 -3.16 11.45 -3.73
C ILE A 140 -2.21 10.86 -4.77
#